data_AF-A0A382ZUN1-F1
#
_entry.id   AF-A0A382ZUN1-F1
#
_cell.length_a   1.000
_cell.length_b   1.000
_cell.length_c   1.000
_cell.angle_alpha   90.00
_cell.angle_beta   90.00
_cell.angle_gamma   90.00
#
_symmetry.space_group_name_H-M   'P 1'
#
loop_
_entity.id
_entity.type
_entity.pdbx_description
1 polymer ?
#
loop_
_entity_poly.entity_id
_entity_poly.type
_entity_poly.pdbx_seq_one_letter_code
_entity_poly.pdbx_strand_id
1 'polypeptide(L)' 'MSISIIPIGRCFAGEVSGVDLRRPLSPETVAAIDSGMHEYAVLVFRGQDINDEEQLAFSRALGPIESSIGGNITRLDQR' A
#
# COMPACT_ATOMS: atom_id res chain seq x y z
N MET A 1 9.13 -4.52 15.45
CA MET A 1 7.75 -5.00 15.66
C MET A 1 7.40 -5.86 14.46
N SER A 2 6.85 -7.06 14.66
CA SER A 2 6.51 -7.97 13.57
C SER A 2 5.13 -7.63 13.01
N ILE A 3 5.07 -7.38 11.71
CA ILE A 3 3.83 -7.31 10.95
C ILE A 3 3.10 -8.66 10.96
N SER A 4 1.77 -8.65 10.97
CA SER A 4 0.93 -9.84 10.84
C SER A 4 -0.12 -9.61 9.76
N ILE A 5 -0.41 -10.67 8.99
CA ILE A 5 -1.40 -10.65 7.91
C ILE A 5 -2.40 -11.76 8.17
N ILE A 6 -3.68 -11.41 8.30
CA ILE A 6 -4.78 -12.36 8.56
C ILE A 6 -5.68 -12.41 7.32
N PRO A 7 -5.95 -13.57 6.73
CA PRO A 7 -6.84 -13.68 5.57
C PRO A 7 -8.25 -13.17 5.89
N ILE A 8 -8.79 -12.31 5.02
CA ILE A 8 -10.18 -11.80 5.15
C ILE A 8 -11.18 -12.80 4.53
N GLY A 9 -10.73 -13.56 3.52
CA GLY A 9 -11.51 -14.57 2.84
C GLY A 9 -10.68 -15.79 2.46
N ARG A 10 -11.25 -16.65 1.61
CA ARG A 10 -10.64 -17.95 1.27
C ARG A 10 -9.50 -17.88 0.24
N CYS A 11 -9.48 -16.87 -0.62
CA CYS A 11 -8.63 -16.90 -1.82
C CYS A 11 -7.84 -15.61 -2.09
N PHE A 12 -8.22 -14.50 -1.48
CA PHE A 12 -7.57 -13.21 -1.69
C PHE A 12 -7.86 -12.30 -0.49
N ALA A 13 -7.11 -11.21 -0.42
CA ALA A 13 -7.14 -10.19 0.62
C ALA A 13 -6.67 -10.64 2.02
N GLY A 14 -5.69 -9.91 2.56
CA GLY A 14 -5.22 -10.05 3.93
C GLY A 14 -5.35 -8.74 4.71
N GLU A 15 -5.84 -8.78 5.94
CA GLU A 15 -5.80 -7.65 6.86
C GLU A 15 -4.45 -7.58 7.56
N VAL A 16 -3.80 -6.42 7.48
CA VAL A 16 -2.47 -6.19 8.01
C VAL A 16 -2.55 -5.47 9.35
N SER A 17 -1.79 -5.94 10.33
CA SER A 17 -1.65 -5.32 11.64
C SER A 17 -0.18 -5.23 12.08
N GLY A 18 0.11 -4.40 13.09
CA GLY A 18 1.46 -4.22 13.63
C GLY A 18 2.34 -3.23 12.86
N VAL A 19 1.75 -2.42 11.98
CA VAL A 19 2.44 -1.39 11.19
C VAL A 19 1.72 -0.04 11.31
N ASP A 20 2.50 1.04 11.37
CA ASP A 20 2.05 2.42 11.37
C ASP A 20 2.53 3.10 10.08
N LEU A 21 1.61 3.40 9.15
CA LEU A 21 1.95 3.94 7.83
C LEU A 21 2.37 5.42 7.87
N ARG A 22 2.21 6.10 9.02
CA ARG A 22 2.67 7.48 9.23
C ARG A 22 4.18 7.60 9.42
N ARG A 23 4.89 6.47 9.49
CA ARG A 23 6.34 6.40 9.74
C ARG A 23 7.06 5.70 8.59
N PRO A 24 8.33 6.05 8.32
CA PRO A 24 9.16 5.28 7.40
C PRO A 24 9.21 3.80 7.79
N LEU A 25 8.92 2.93 6.83
CA LEU A 25 8.92 1.49 7.05
C LEU A 25 10.35 0.93 7.04
N SER A 26 10.61 -0.09 7.87
CA SER A 26 11.87 -0.82 7.79
C SER A 26 11.91 -1.68 6.52
N PRO A 27 13.11 -2.00 5.98
CA PRO A 27 13.24 -2.90 4.83
C PRO A 27 12.56 -4.26 5.05
N GLU A 28 12.61 -4.78 6.27
CA GLU A 28 11.94 -6.03 6.67
C GLU A 28 10.42 -5.92 6.56
N THR A 29 9.85 -4.78 6.98
CA THR A 29 8.41 -4.52 6.89
C THR A 29 7.97 -4.40 5.43
N VAL A 30 8.76 -3.69 4.61
CA VAL A 30 8.52 -3.57 3.17
C VAL A 30 8.51 -4.93 2.49
N ALA A 31 9.51 -5.77 2.76
CA ALA A 31 9.61 -7.12 2.20
C ALA A 31 8.43 -8.02 2.62
N ALA A 32 7.96 -7.90 3.86
CA ALA A 32 6.79 -8.63 4.34
C ALA A 32 5.49 -8.16 3.67
N ILE A 33 5.32 -6.84 3.45
CA ILE A 33 4.17 -6.30 2.71
C ILE A 33 4.21 -6.76 1.25
N ASP A 34 5.36 -6.70 0.60
CA ASP A 34 5.53 -7.17 -0.77
C ASP A 34 5.21 -8.67 -0.90
N SER A 35 5.74 -9.50 0.00
CA SER A 35 5.40 -10.93 0.05
C SER A 35 3.91 -11.16 0.31
N GLY A 36 3.30 -10.36 1.19
CA GLY A 36 1.86 -10.40 1.44
C GLY A 36 1.03 -10.02 0.21
N MET A 37 1.49 -9.07 -0.60
CA MET A 37 0.85 -8.74 -1.88
C MET A 37 0.95 -9.91 -2.88
N HIS A 38 2.06 -10.63 -2.93
CA HIS A 38 2.20 -11.82 -3.77
C HIS A 38 1.25 -12.96 -3.35
N GLU A 39 1.03 -13.14 -2.05
CA GLU A 39 0.16 -14.21 -1.52
C GLU A 39 -1.33 -13.84 -1.57
N TYR A 40 -1.68 -12.63 -1.15
CA TYR A 40 -3.07 -12.22 -0.93
C TYR A 40 -3.62 -11.31 -2.04
N ALA A 41 -2.79 -10.80 -2.95
CA ALA A 41 -3.08 -9.81 -4.00
C ALA A 41 -3.57 -8.44 -3.51
N VAL A 42 -4.25 -8.38 -2.36
CA VAL A 42 -4.82 -7.18 -1.74
C VAL A 42 -4.43 -7.20 -0.26
N LEU A 43 -4.00 -6.06 0.26
CA LEU A 43 -3.74 -5.88 1.68
C LEU A 43 -4.58 -4.72 2.23
N VAL A 44 -5.21 -4.95 3.38
CA VAL A 44 -6.07 -3.97 4.05
C VAL A 44 -5.39 -3.49 5.32
N PHE A 45 -5.12 -2.19 5.41
CA PHE A 45 -4.56 -1.54 6.59
C PHE A 45 -5.66 -0.73 7.28
N ARG A 46 -6.15 -1.20 8.43
CA ARG A 46 -7.23 -0.52 9.18
C ARG A 46 -6.67 0.62 10.05
N GLY A 47 -7.47 1.65 10.26
CA GLY A 47 -7.18 2.71 11.23
C GLY A 47 -5.98 3.61 10.89
N GLN A 48 -5.66 3.73 9.60
CA GLN A 48 -4.56 4.57 9.13
C GLN A 48 -5.12 5.95 8.76
N ASP A 49 -5.02 6.89 9.70
CA ASP A 49 -5.26 8.31 9.43
C ASP A 49 -3.93 8.91 8.92
N ILE A 50 -3.78 8.94 7.59
CA ILE A 50 -2.56 9.38 6.90
C ILE A 50 -2.85 10.57 6.00
N ASN A 51 -1.88 11.47 5.89
CA ASN A 51 -1.89 12.55 4.91
C ASN A 51 -1.26 12.11 3.56
N ASP A 52 -1.34 12.99 2.56
CA ASP A 52 -0.83 12.71 1.20
C ASP A 52 0.69 12.43 1.17
N GLU A 53 1.48 13.12 2.00
CA GLU A 53 2.92 12.91 2.06
C GLU A 53 3.28 11.54 2.66
N GLU A 54 2.56 11.13 3.70
CA GLU A 54 2.68 9.81 4.33
C GLU A 54 2.24 8.70 3.38
N GLN A 55 1.13 8.89 2.66
CA GLN A 55 0.69 7.94 1.63
C GLN A 55 1.73 7.80 0.52
N LEU A 56 2.28 8.91 0.02
CA LEU A 56 3.35 8.89 -0.99
C LEU A 56 4.63 8.22 -0.46
N ALA A 57 4.99 8.46 0.80
CA ALA A 57 6.15 7.83 1.42
C ALA A 57 5.97 6.30 1.51
N PHE A 58 4.80 5.84 1.92
CA PHE A 58 4.44 4.42 1.92
C PHE A 58 4.52 3.81 0.51
N SER A 59 3.88 4.44 -0.48
CA SER A 59 3.89 3.93 -1.86
C SER A 59 5.30 3.88 -2.46
N ARG A 60 6.16 4.88 -2.17
CA ARG A 60 7.57 4.89 -2.62
C ARG A 60 8.40 3.77 -2.02
N ALA A 61 8.07 3.33 -0.80
CA ALA A 61 8.77 2.22 -0.18
C ALA A 61 8.54 0.88 -0.92
N LEU A 62 7.44 0.77 -1.67
CA LEU A 62 7.06 -0.41 -2.45
C LEU A 62 7.52 -0.34 -3.92
N GLY A 63 8.03 0.80 -4.38
CA GLY A 63 8.49 0.98 -5.75
C GLY A 63 8.38 2.43 -6.25
N PRO A 64 8.75 2.68 -7.52
CA PRO A 64 8.58 4.00 -8.12
C PRO A 64 7.10 4.37 -8.24
N ILE A 65 6.78 5.64 -7.99
CA ILE A 65 5.42 6.17 -8.19
C ILE A 65 5.16 6.36 -9.69
N GLU A 66 4.02 5.85 -10.15
CA GLU A 66 3.56 6.07 -11.51
C GLU A 66 3.21 7.54 -11.76
N SER A 67 3.58 8.06 -12.93
CA SER A 67 3.20 9.42 -13.33
C SER A 67 1.71 9.49 -13.62
N SER A 68 1.02 10.49 -13.06
CA SER A 68 -0.41 10.72 -13.33
C SER A 68 -0.68 11.33 -14.72
N ILE A 69 0.37 11.74 -15.45
CA ILE A 69 0.23 12.38 -16.75
C ILE A 69 -0.32 11.37 -17.76
N GLY A 70 -1.51 11.67 -18.31
CA GLY A 70 -2.14 10.85 -19.34
C GLY A 70 -2.83 9.58 -18.84
N GLY A 71 -2.85 9.32 -17.53
CA GLY A 71 -3.49 8.14 -16.94
C GLY A 71 -5.03 8.22 -16.88
N ASN A 72 -5.60 9.42 -16.96
CA ASN A 72 -7.05 9.62 -17.04
C ASN A 72 -7.48 9.82 -18.50
N ILE A 73 -8.55 9.12 -18.89
CA ILE A 73 -9.33 9.49 -20.10
C ILE A 73 -10.16 10.73 -19.74
N THR A 74 -9.50 11.88 -19.69
CA THR A 74 -10.18 13.19 -19.66
C THR A 74 -10.51 13.61 -21.09
N ARG A 75 -11.66 14.26 -21.27
CA ARG A 75 -11.96 14.88 -22.57
C ARG A 75 -10.88 15.94 -22.85
N LEU A 76 -10.56 16.13 -24.12
CA LEU A 76 -9.47 17.03 -24.55
C LEU A 76 -9.68 18.49 -24.11
N ASP A 77 -10.92 18.91 -23.91
CA ASP A 77 -11.29 20.24 -23.40
C ASP A 77 -11.11 20.38 -21.87
N GLN A 78 -10.86 19.28 -21.16
CA GLN A 78 -10.67 19.22 -19.71
C GLN A 78 -9.25 18.76 -19.32
N ARG A 79 -8.30 18.78 -20.26
CA ARG A 79 -6.90 18.40 -20.06
C ARG A 79 -6.03 19.57 -19.62
#